data_AF-A0A662M333-F1
#
_entry.id   AF-A0A662M333-F1
#
_cell.length_a   1.000
_cell.length_b   1.000
_cell.length_c   1.000
_cell.angle_alpha   90.00
_cell.angle_beta   90.00
_cell.angle_gamma   90.00
#
_symmetry.space_group_name_H-M   'P 1'
#
loop_
_entity.id
_entity.type
_entity.pdbx_description
1 polymer ?
#
loop_
_entity_poly.entity_id
_entity_poly.type
_entity_poly.pdbx_seq_one_letter_code
_entity_poly.pdbx_strand_id
1 'polypeptide(L)'
;MKKSKLIPCKWLDYESEYDAELRTCAPDFPKVKYWYRHNVPYKDAPRNVQFCKKFGRINGIFQCYTGEMDCYEPVEECDEQ
;
A
#
# COMPACT_ATOMS: atom_id res chain seq x y z
N MET A 1 -16.76 16.07 -2.84
CA MET A 1 -16.02 14.80 -2.68
C MET A 1 -14.80 15.07 -1.82
N LYS A 2 -14.77 14.55 -0.57
CA LYS A 2 -13.58 14.66 0.28
C LYS A 2 -12.43 13.95 -0.44
N LYS A 3 -11.36 14.66 -0.76
CA LYS A 3 -10.13 14.05 -1.28
C LYS A 3 -9.59 13.16 -0.17
N SER A 4 -9.91 11.87 -0.19
CA SER A 4 -9.29 10.91 0.71
C SER A 4 -7.78 10.99 0.47
N LYS A 5 -7.04 11.56 1.43
CA LYS A 5 -5.58 11.65 1.35
C LYS A 5 -5.05 10.21 1.35
N LEU A 6 -4.62 9.73 0.19
CA LEU A 6 -3.95 8.44 0.06
C LEU A 6 -2.53 8.58 0.62
N ILE A 7 -2.40 8.35 1.92
CA ILE A 7 -1.13 8.42 2.63
C ILE A 7 -0.60 6.98 2.74
N PRO A 8 0.61 6.66 2.27
CA PRO A 8 1.17 5.33 2.45
C PRO A 8 1.45 5.06 3.93
N CYS A 9 1.07 3.88 4.41
CA CYS A 9 1.50 3.35 5.70
C CYS A 9 3.04 3.31 5.83
N LYS A 10 3.57 3.64 7.02
CA LYS A 10 5.02 3.63 7.32
C LYS A 10 5.68 2.25 7.24
N TRP A 11 4.88 1.19 7.38
CA TRP A 11 5.33 -0.20 7.35
C TRP A 11 5.25 -0.82 5.94
N LEU A 12 4.82 -0.07 4.93
CA LEU A 12 4.80 -0.59 3.55
C LEU A 12 6.22 -0.90 3.12
N ASP A 13 6.40 -2.15 2.70
CA ASP A 13 7.66 -2.68 2.26
C ASP A 13 7.77 -2.53 0.75
N TYR A 14 8.82 -1.84 0.32
CA TYR A 14 9.17 -1.62 -1.09
C TYR A 14 10.54 -2.21 -1.43
N GLU A 15 11.12 -2.99 -0.53
CA GLU A 15 12.41 -3.64 -0.75
C GLU A 15 12.25 -4.82 -1.72
N SER A 16 13.20 -5.00 -2.64
CA SER A 16 13.10 -5.84 -3.84
C SER A 16 13.28 -7.34 -3.59
N GLU A 17 13.02 -7.81 -2.38
CA GLU A 17 13.24 -9.21 -2.01
C GLU A 17 12.08 -10.13 -2.44
N TYR A 18 10.99 -9.56 -2.96
CA TYR A 18 9.80 -10.30 -3.37
C TYR A 18 9.85 -10.68 -4.86
N ASP A 19 9.38 -11.88 -5.21
CA ASP A 19 9.10 -12.30 -6.61
C ASP A 19 7.86 -11.56 -7.16
N ALA A 20 7.96 -10.23 -7.23
CA ALA A 20 6.91 -9.33 -7.65
C ALA A 20 7.51 -8.04 -8.24
N GLU A 21 6.77 -7.40 -9.14
CA GLU A 21 7.16 -6.14 -9.76
C GLU A 21 6.48 -4.96 -9.05
N LEU A 22 7.26 -3.97 -8.60
CA LEU A 22 6.72 -2.78 -7.96
C LEU A 22 6.11 -1.84 -9.03
N ARG A 23 4.80 -1.63 -8.97
CA ARG A 23 4.02 -0.77 -9.87
C ARG A 23 3.32 0.36 -9.13
N THR A 24 2.83 1.33 -9.88
CA THR A 24 2.00 2.44 -9.38
C THR A 24 0.64 2.43 -10.06
N CYS A 25 -0.40 2.92 -9.36
CA CYS A 25 -1.73 3.13 -9.96
C CYS A 25 -1.82 4.43 -10.77
N ALA A 26 -0.74 4.84 -11.43
CA ALA A 26 -0.77 6.00 -12.31
C ALA A 26 -1.65 5.69 -13.55
N PRO A 27 -2.41 6.67 -14.08
CA PRO A 27 -2.39 8.09 -13.73
C PRO A 27 -3.35 8.50 -12.60
N ASP A 28 -4.34 7.69 -12.24
CA ASP A 28 -5.40 8.07 -11.29
C ASP A 28 -4.88 8.24 -9.85
N PHE A 29 -3.97 7.36 -9.42
CA PHE A 29 -3.42 7.34 -8.06
C PHE A 29 -1.90 7.11 -8.07
N PRO A 30 -1.09 8.10 -8.49
CA PRO A 30 0.37 7.95 -8.67
C PRO A 30 1.13 7.71 -7.37
N LYS A 31 0.54 8.05 -6.22
CA LYS A 31 1.13 7.82 -4.89
C LYS A 31 0.90 6.39 -4.38
N VAL A 32 -0.02 5.65 -4.99
CA VAL A 32 -0.35 4.27 -4.59
C VAL A 32 0.59 3.33 -5.32
N LYS A 33 1.49 2.71 -4.55
CA LYS A 33 2.41 1.68 -4.98
C LYS A 33 1.90 0.31 -4.57
N TYR A 34 2.13 -0.68 -5.41
CA TYR A 34 1.74 -2.06 -5.14
C TYR A 34 2.68 -3.03 -5.83
N TRP A 35 2.71 -4.25 -5.32
CA TRP A 35 3.47 -5.35 -5.87
C TRP A 35 2.59 -6.18 -6.80
N TYR A 36 3.02 -6.32 -8.05
CA TYR A 36 2.39 -7.17 -9.04
C TYR A 36 3.09 -8.53 -9.09
N ARG A 37 2.39 -9.59 -8.67
CA ARG A 37 2.91 -10.95 -8.69
C ARG A 37 2.72 -11.60 -10.05
N HIS A 38 3.83 -11.99 -10.68
CA HIS A 38 3.81 -12.74 -11.93
C HIS A 38 3.41 -14.20 -11.68
N ASN A 39 4.00 -14.81 -10.64
CA ASN A 39 3.79 -16.19 -10.25
C ASN A 39 2.80 -16.27 -9.07
N VAL A 40 1.58 -16.75 -9.36
CA VAL A 40 0.55 -17.01 -8.36
C VAL A 40 0.26 -18.50 -8.24
N PRO A 41 0.00 -19.02 -7.01
CA PRO A 41 -0.18 -20.45 -6.79
C PRO A 41 -1.51 -21.00 -7.34
N TYR A 42 -2.50 -20.14 -7.60
CA TYR A 42 -3.80 -20.50 -8.18
C TYR A 42 -4.37 -19.35 -9.00
N LYS A 43 -5.32 -19.68 -9.89
CA LYS A 43 -5.87 -18.77 -10.93
C LYS A 43 -6.44 -17.47 -10.36
N ASP A 44 -7.17 -17.56 -9.25
CA ASP A 44 -7.89 -16.43 -8.63
C ASP A 44 -7.08 -15.76 -7.50
N ALA A 45 -5.79 -16.10 -7.35
CA ALA A 45 -4.99 -15.49 -6.31
C ALA A 45 -4.75 -14.01 -6.63
N PRO A 46 -4.78 -13.14 -5.60
CA PRO A 46 -4.55 -11.72 -5.80
C PRO A 46 -3.12 -11.50 -6.31
N ARG A 47 -3.04 -10.91 -7.51
CA ARG A 47 -1.78 -10.50 -8.15
C ARG A 47 -1.31 -9.15 -7.64
N ASN A 48 -2.24 -8.24 -7.39
CA ASN A 48 -1.98 -6.90 -6.89
C ASN A 48 -2.02 -6.96 -5.36
N VAL A 49 -0.86 -6.93 -4.73
CA VAL A 49 -0.73 -7.06 -3.27
C VAL A 49 0.11 -5.93 -2.71
N GLN A 50 0.03 -5.77 -1.40
CA GLN A 50 0.96 -4.96 -0.62
C GLN A 50 1.69 -5.84 0.37
N PHE A 51 2.97 -5.55 0.57
CA PHE A 51 3.73 -6.13 1.67
C PHE A 51 3.86 -5.06 2.74
N CYS A 52 3.49 -5.42 3.96
CA CYS A 52 3.58 -4.56 5.13
C CYS A 52 4.39 -5.30 6.18
N LYS A 53 5.46 -4.68 6.69
CA LYS A 53 6.32 -5.30 7.70
C LYS A 53 5.58 -5.65 9.01
N LYS A 54 4.45 -5.00 9.28
CA LYS A 54 3.61 -5.24 10.47
C LYS A 54 2.54 -6.33 10.27
N PHE A 55 1.87 -6.33 9.11
CA PHE A 55 0.71 -7.21 8.84
C PHE A 55 1.01 -8.33 7.84
N GLY A 56 2.20 -8.33 7.22
CA GLY A 56 2.57 -9.24 6.16
C GLY A 56 1.92 -8.88 4.82
N ARG A 57 1.48 -9.89 4.07
CA ARG A 57 0.87 -9.74 2.75
C ARG A 57 -0.59 -9.30 2.86
N ILE A 58 -0.91 -8.21 2.19
CA ILE A 58 -2.25 -7.61 2.12
C ILE A 58 -2.75 -7.75 0.69
N ASN A 59 -3.98 -8.25 0.53
CA ASN A 59 -4.56 -8.54 -0.79
C ASN A 59 -5.24 -7.31 -1.43
N GLY A 60 -5.30 -6.17 -0.74
CA GLY A 60 -5.85 -4.91 -1.24
C GLY A 60 -4.82 -3.79 -1.25
N ILE A 61 -4.63 -3.17 -2.42
CA ILE A 61 -3.62 -2.11 -2.63
C ILE A 61 -4.01 -0.74 -2.06
N PHE A 62 -5.24 -0.59 -1.56
CA PHE A 62 -5.69 0.64 -0.94
C PHE A 62 -5.78 0.56 0.58
N GLN A 63 -5.71 -0.65 1.18
CA GLN A 63 -5.98 -0.85 2.60
C GLN A 63 -4.95 -0.14 3.50
N CYS A 64 -3.69 -0.08 3.07
CA CYS A 64 -2.64 0.70 3.74
C CYS A 64 -2.59 2.18 3.32
N TYR A 65 -3.54 2.64 2.50
CA TYR A 65 -3.64 4.01 1.98
C TYR A 65 -4.91 4.75 2.43
N THR A 66 -5.95 4.04 2.87
CA THR A 66 -7.28 4.59 3.17
C THR A 66 -7.57 4.85 4.65
N GLY A 67 -6.66 4.49 5.56
CA GLY A 67 -6.98 4.55 7.00
C GLY A 67 -7.39 3.21 7.60
N GLU A 68 -7.86 2.26 6.78
CA GLU A 68 -8.54 1.03 7.25
C GLU A 68 -7.68 0.15 8.16
N MET A 69 -6.35 0.24 8.07
CA MET A 69 -5.44 -0.66 8.78
C MET A 69 -4.80 -0.05 10.04
N ASP A 70 -5.29 1.08 10.57
CA ASP A 70 -4.75 1.76 11.78
C ASP A 70 -3.21 1.87 11.77
N CYS A 71 -2.66 2.00 10.56
CA CYS A 71 -1.23 2.04 10.29
C CYS A 71 -0.67 3.46 10.32
N TYR A 72 -1.55 4.44 10.44
CA TYR A 72 -1.22 5.85 10.54
C TYR A 72 -0.85 6.12 11.97
N GLU A 73 0.39 6.55 12.19
CA GLU A 73 0.60 7.42 13.32
C GLU A 73 -0.19 8.71 13.04
N PRO A 74 -0.89 9.29 14.02
CA PRO A 74 -1.36 10.64 13.87
C PRO A 74 -0.14 11.46 13.48
N VAL A 75 -0.17 12.05 12.28
CA VAL A 75 0.73 13.15 11.98
C VAL A 75 0.41 14.16 13.06
N GLU A 76 1.31 14.30 14.04
CA GLU A 76 1.31 15.48 14.90
C GLU A 76 1.33 16.65 13.92
N GLU A 77 0.20 17.31 13.74
CA GLU A 77 0.19 18.67 13.25
C GLU A 77 1.04 19.40 14.30
N CYS A 78 2.33 19.60 14.01
CA CYS A 78 3.09 20.65 14.66
C CYS A 78 2.36 21.94 14.32
N ASP A 79 1.41 22.28 15.18
CA ASP A 79 0.83 23.60 15.31
C ASP A 79 2.02 24.49 15.72
N GLU A 80 2.71 25.04 14.72
CA GLU A 80 3.61 26.17 14.92
C GLU A 80 2.74 27.35 15.38
N GLN A 81 2.64 27.52 16.70
CA GLN A 81 2.14 28.74 17.34
C GLN A 81 3.30 29.57 17.88
#